data_AF-A0A7R9L6K6-F1
#
_entry.id   AF-A0A7R9L6K6-F1
#
_cell.length_a   1.000
_cell.length_b   1.000
_cell.length_c   1.000
_cell.angle_alpha   90.00
_cell.angle_beta   90.00
_cell.angle_gamma   90.00
#
_symmetry.space_group_name_H-M   'P 1'
#
loop_
_entity.id
_entity.type
_entity.pdbx_description
1 polymer ?
#
loop_
_entity_poly.entity_id
_entity_poly.type
_entity_poly.pdbx_seq_one_letter_code
_entity_poly.pdbx_strand_id
1 'polypeptide(L)'
;MGIFNADLSATTVDIEAGDVGYVPKTTPHYVENTGTTDLVFLEVFPTDTYQGVSLATWLAHTPTRLVNEHLNTGERFLADIPKTKAVIEPWNRMWYPSYGINKQSGSETGSEQDQIN
;
A
#
# COMPACT_ATOMS: atom_id res chain seq x y z
N MET A 1 -0.25 7.66 3.88
CA MET A 1 -0.28 6.31 4.50
C MET A 1 -1.71 5.78 4.43
N GLY A 2 -1.90 4.54 3.96
CA GLY A 2 -3.21 3.87 3.93
C GLY A 2 -3.31 2.80 5.01
N ILE A 3 -4.47 2.69 5.66
CA ILE A 3 -4.79 1.73 6.73
C ILE A 3 -6.11 1.02 6.39
N PHE A 4 -6.13 -0.31 6.46
CA PHE A 4 -7.32 -1.13 6.20
C PHE A 4 -7.92 -1.66 7.50
N ASN A 5 -9.09 -1.16 7.90
CA ASN A 5 -9.73 -1.51 9.16
C ASN A 5 -10.48 -2.85 9.07
N ALA A 6 -10.69 -3.48 10.22
CA ALA A 6 -11.36 -4.79 10.32
C ALA A 6 -12.85 -4.74 9.95
N ASP A 7 -13.48 -3.55 10.00
CA ASP A 7 -14.88 -3.32 9.62
C ASP A 7 -15.05 -3.09 8.10
N LEU A 8 -14.05 -3.48 7.30
CA LEU A 8 -13.98 -3.29 5.85
C LEU A 8 -13.86 -1.82 5.41
N SER A 9 -13.72 -0.88 6.34
CA SER A 9 -13.38 0.50 5.99
C SER A 9 -11.88 0.65 5.74
N ALA A 10 -11.50 1.72 5.04
CA ALA A 10 -10.11 2.11 4.86
C ALA A 10 -9.96 3.61 5.17
N THR A 11 -8.81 3.99 5.70
CA THR A 11 -8.47 5.38 6.01
C THR A 11 -7.13 5.71 5.38
N THR A 12 -7.09 6.85 4.69
CA THR A 12 -5.85 7.41 4.15
C THR A 12 -5.55 8.70 4.89
N VAL A 13 -4.30 8.84 5.33
CA VAL A 13 -3.81 10.03 6.02
C VAL A 13 -2.51 10.50 5.37
N ASP A 14 -2.41 11.80 5.14
CA ASP A 14 -1.14 12.44 4.82
C ASP A 14 -0.35 12.66 6.10
N ILE A 15 0.96 12.42 6.03
CA ILE A 15 1.91 12.56 7.14
C ILE A 15 3.12 13.31 6.59
N GLU A 16 3.53 14.35 7.30
CA GLU A 16 4.69 15.17 6.96
C GLU A 16 5.74 15.20 8.08
N ALA A 17 6.79 16.01 7.87
CA ALA A 17 7.88 16.10 8.82
C ALA A 17 7.39 16.69 10.16
N GLY A 18 7.52 15.90 11.24
CA GLY A 18 7.08 16.28 12.58
C GLY A 18 5.80 15.59 13.04
N ASP A 19 5.07 14.95 12.12
CA ASP A 19 3.86 14.21 12.45
C ASP A 19 4.14 12.85 13.10
N VAL A 20 3.14 12.35 13.82
CA VAL A 20 3.14 10.99 14.38
C VAL A 20 1.93 10.25 13.85
N GLY A 21 2.18 9.16 13.13
CA GLY A 21 1.16 8.19 12.71
C GLY A 21 1.00 7.04 13.70
N TYR A 22 -0.17 6.41 13.71
CA TYR A 22 -0.42 5.19 14.48
C TYR A 22 -1.17 4.17 13.64
N VAL A 23 -0.66 2.93 13.61
CA VAL A 23 -1.36 1.80 13.00
C VAL A 23 -1.66 0.78 14.09
N PRO A 24 -2.93 0.45 14.35
CA PRO A 24 -3.28 -0.56 15.34
C PRO A 24 -2.68 -1.92 15.00
N LYS A 25 -2.43 -2.73 16.04
CA LYS A 25 -1.88 -4.08 15.87
C LYS A 25 -2.73 -4.89 14.90
N THR A 26 -2.09 -5.64 14.01
CA THR A 26 -2.70 -6.49 12.97
C THR A 26 -3.38 -5.78 11.80
N THR A 27 -3.45 -4.45 11.81
CA THR A 27 -4.10 -3.68 10.75
C THR A 27 -3.18 -3.56 9.52
N PRO A 28 -3.60 -4.06 8.34
CA PRO A 28 -2.82 -3.90 7.12
C PRO A 28 -2.65 -2.43 6.75
N HIS A 29 -1.48 -2.08 6.23
CA HIS A 29 -1.16 -0.70 5.85
C HIS A 29 -0.08 -0.65 4.78
N TYR A 30 0.04 0.51 4.14
CA TYR A 30 1.17 0.87 3.29
C TYR A 30 1.55 2.34 3.51
N VAL A 31 2.82 2.65 3.28
CA VAL A 31 3.36 4.02 3.30
C VAL A 31 3.89 4.33 1.90
N GLU A 32 3.44 5.45 1.35
CA GLU A 32 3.74 5.87 0.00
C GLU A 32 4.38 7.25 0.05
N ASN A 33 5.51 7.41 -0.66
CA ASN A 33 6.12 8.71 -0.87
C ASN A 33 5.46 9.40 -2.07
N THR A 34 4.58 10.37 -1.78
CA THR A 34 3.90 11.22 -2.78
C THR A 34 4.72 12.48 -3.14
N GLY A 35 5.81 12.75 -2.41
CA GLY A 35 6.68 13.91 -2.60
C GLY A 35 7.71 13.76 -3.72
N THR A 36 8.60 14.75 -3.81
CA THR A 36 9.72 14.79 -4.77
C THR A 36 11.09 14.56 -4.12
N THR A 37 11.13 14.49 -2.79
CA THR A 37 12.34 14.22 -2.00
C THR A 37 12.23 12.86 -1.32
N ASP A 38 13.31 12.42 -0.68
CA ASP A 38 13.31 11.18 0.10
C ASP A 38 12.35 11.28 1.29
N LEU A 39 11.60 10.21 1.53
CA LEU A 39 10.80 10.01 2.72
C LEU A 39 11.63 9.24 3.75
N VAL A 40 11.80 9.82 4.93
CA VAL A 40 12.48 9.19 6.06
C VAL A 40 11.55 9.22 7.27
N PHE A 41 11.28 8.06 7.86
CA PHE A 41 10.43 7.91 9.03
C PHE A 41 10.90 6.74 9.90
N LEU A 42 10.36 6.64 11.11
CA LEU A 42 10.66 5.57 12.06
C LEU A 42 9.40 4.77 12.38
N GLU A 43 9.48 3.46 12.23
CA GLU A 43 8.48 2.52 12.75
C GLU A 43 8.91 2.06 14.14
N VAL A 44 8.06 2.29 15.15
CA VAL A 44 8.36 1.94 16.54
C VAL A 44 7.29 0.99 17.06
N PHE A 45 7.73 -0.11 17.67
CA PHE A 45 6.83 -1.14 18.19
C PHE A 45 7.13 -1.41 19.67
N PRO A 46 6.10 -1.58 20.52
CA PRO A 46 6.29 -1.88 21.95
C PRO A 46 6.57 -3.39 22.16
N THR A 47 7.59 -3.91 21.47
CA THR A 47 8.02 -5.31 21.51
C THR A 47 9.53 -5.38 21.26
N ASP A 48 10.18 -6.42 21.78
CA ASP A 48 11.61 -6.68 21.59
C ASP A 48 11.95 -7.17 20.17
N THR A 49 10.93 -7.62 19.43
CA THR A 49 11.08 -8.28 18.14
C THR A 49 10.14 -7.68 17.10
N TYR A 50 10.70 -7.32 15.94
CA TYR A 50 9.93 -6.90 14.78
C TYR A 50 9.52 -8.10 13.93
N GLN A 51 8.24 -8.16 13.55
CA GLN A 51 7.71 -9.11 12.59
C GLN A 51 6.69 -8.41 11.69
N GLY A 52 6.72 -8.73 10.40
CA GLY A 52 5.76 -8.19 9.44
C GLY A 52 5.52 -9.17 8.29
N VAL A 53 4.26 -9.32 7.90
CA VAL A 53 3.82 -10.16 6.79
C VAL A 53 3.69 -9.31 5.54
N SER A 54 4.37 -9.70 4.45
CA SER A 54 4.20 -9.06 3.14
C SER A 54 3.03 -9.70 2.41
N LEU A 55 2.10 -8.88 1.90
CA LEU A 55 0.98 -9.37 1.08
C LEU A 55 1.49 -10.09 -0.17
N ALA A 56 2.46 -9.52 -0.89
CA ALA A 56 3.02 -10.15 -2.09
C ALA A 56 3.64 -11.53 -1.77
N THR A 57 4.45 -11.61 -0.72
CA THR A 57 5.06 -12.90 -0.31
C THR A 57 4.00 -13.89 0.18
N TRP A 58 2.97 -13.43 0.87
CA TRP A 58 1.86 -14.30 1.31
C TRP A 58 1.13 -14.91 0.11
N LEU A 59 0.80 -14.09 -0.90
CA LEU A 59 0.18 -14.58 -2.13
C LEU A 59 1.10 -15.54 -2.90
N ALA A 60 2.39 -15.22 -3.01
CA ALA A 60 3.37 -16.07 -3.69
C ALA A 60 3.56 -17.46 -3.05
N HIS A 61 3.28 -17.59 -1.74
CA HIS A 61 3.37 -18.86 -1.00
C HIS A 61 2.00 -19.52 -0.77
N THR A 62 0.95 -18.98 -1.37
CA THR A 62 -0.37 -19.60 -1.42
C THR A 62 -0.53 -20.29 -2.77
N PRO A 63 -1.15 -21.49 -2.86
CA PRO A 63 -1.36 -22.16 -4.14
C PRO A 63 -1.98 -21.22 -5.18
N THR A 64 -1.32 -21.07 -6.33
CA THR A 64 -1.66 -20.07 -7.37
C THR A 64 -3.11 -20.16 -7.82
N ARG A 65 -3.66 -21.37 -7.93
CA ARG A 65 -5.07 -21.59 -8.25
C ARG A 65 -6.00 -20.94 -7.22
N LEU A 66 -5.72 -21.09 -5.93
CA LEU A 66 -6.54 -20.48 -4.88
C LEU A 66 -6.45 -18.96 -4.95
N VAL A 67 -5.26 -18.40 -5.13
CA VAL A 67 -5.10 -16.95 -5.29
C VAL A 67 -5.92 -16.44 -6.48
N ASN A 68 -5.87 -17.16 -7.62
CA ASN A 68 -6.66 -16.80 -8.80
C ASN A 68 -8.17 -16.87 -8.56
N GLU A 69 -8.65 -17.91 -7.86
CA GLU A 69 -10.09 -18.03 -7.54
C GLU A 69 -10.59 -16.91 -6.60
N HIS A 70 -9.70 -16.31 -5.79
CA HIS A 70 -10.06 -15.17 -4.92
C HIS A 70 -9.97 -13.82 -5.65
N LEU A 71 -8.95 -13.61 -6.49
CA LEU A 71 -8.64 -12.29 -7.06
C LEU A 71 -9.07 -12.13 -8.52
N ASN A 72 -9.29 -13.22 -9.26
CA ASN A 72 -9.66 -13.23 -10.68
C ASN A 72 -8.71 -12.41 -11.59
N THR A 73 -7.41 -12.48 -11.34
CA THR A 73 -6.40 -11.65 -12.01
C THR A 73 -5.71 -12.33 -13.21
N GLY A 74 -5.75 -13.66 -13.29
CA GLY A 74 -5.15 -14.45 -14.36
C GLY A 74 -3.66 -14.80 -14.18
N GLU A 75 -3.17 -15.74 -14.97
CA GLU A 75 -1.83 -16.34 -14.83
C GLU A 75 -0.67 -15.34 -14.96
N ARG A 76 -0.80 -14.36 -15.86
CA ARG A 76 0.24 -13.33 -16.04
C ARG A 76 0.46 -12.54 -14.75
N PHE A 77 -0.63 -12.14 -14.09
CA PHE A 77 -0.55 -11.44 -12.83
C PHE A 77 0.18 -12.33 -11.81
N LEU A 78 -0.27 -13.58 -11.66
CA LEU A 78 0.26 -14.49 -10.66
C LEU A 78 1.75 -14.82 -10.85
N ALA A 79 2.22 -14.87 -12.10
CA ALA A 79 3.61 -15.11 -12.44
C ALA A 79 4.55 -13.96 -12.04
N ASP A 80 4.05 -12.72 -12.03
CA ASP A 80 4.86 -11.53 -11.73
C ASP A 80 4.89 -11.19 -10.22
N ILE A 81 4.15 -11.90 -9.36
CA ILE A 81 4.16 -11.67 -7.92
C ILE A 81 5.57 -11.98 -7.35
N PRO A 82 6.21 -11.04 -6.62
CA PRO A 82 7.50 -11.26 -5.99
C PRO A 82 7.48 -12.40 -4.97
N LYS A 83 8.38 -13.38 -5.14
CA LYS A 83 8.49 -14.54 -4.24
C LYS A 83 9.21 -14.25 -2.92
N THR A 84 10.05 -13.22 -2.90
CA THR A 84 10.80 -12.80 -1.70
C THR A 84 10.26 -11.48 -1.18
N LYS A 85 10.27 -11.30 0.15
CA LYS A 85 9.82 -10.06 0.78
C LYS A 85 10.69 -8.89 0.33
N ALA A 86 10.05 -7.88 -0.26
CA ALA A 86 10.58 -6.54 -0.38
C ALA A 86 9.86 -5.64 0.64
N VAL A 87 10.63 -4.82 1.35
CA VAL A 87 10.09 -3.85 2.32
C VAL A 87 9.67 -2.56 1.61
N ILE A 88 10.46 -2.15 0.61
CA ILE A 88 10.23 -0.94 -0.19
C ILE A 88 10.23 -1.36 -1.65
N GLU A 89 9.21 -0.93 -2.39
CA GLU A 89 9.08 -1.19 -3.83
C GLU A 89 9.07 0.14 -4.59
N PRO A 90 9.90 0.31 -5.63
CA PRO A 90 9.93 1.53 -6.42
C PRO A 90 8.76 1.58 -7.41
N TRP A 91 8.36 2.80 -7.76
CA TRP A 91 7.31 3.07 -8.75
C TRP A 91 7.53 2.43 -10.12
N ASN A 92 8.78 2.15 -10.51
CA ASN A 92 9.14 1.68 -11.85
C ASN A 92 9.19 0.14 -11.98
N ARG A 93 8.58 -0.61 -11.05
CA ARG A 93 8.50 -2.07 -11.15
C ARG A 93 7.31 -2.51 -12.01
N MET A 94 7.60 -3.39 -12.97
CA MET A 94 6.78 -3.85 -14.11
C MET A 94 5.32 -4.29 -13.83
N TRP A 95 4.96 -4.49 -12.56
CA TRP A 95 3.62 -4.90 -12.12
C TRP A 95 2.54 -3.83 -12.25
N TYR A 96 2.92 -2.56 -12.16
CA TYR A 96 2.03 -1.45 -12.46
C TYR A 96 2.19 -1.13 -13.94
N PRO A 97 1.19 -1.41 -14.81
CA PRO A 97 1.16 -0.74 -16.10
C PRO A 97 1.23 0.75 -15.80
N SER A 98 2.02 1.51 -16.56
CA SER A 98 2.10 2.96 -16.49
C SER A 98 0.73 3.58 -16.80
N TYR A 99 -0.23 3.47 -15.89
CA TYR A 99 -1.39 4.34 -15.85
C TYR A 99 -0.82 5.68 -15.44
N GLY A 100 -0.86 6.63 -16.37
CA GLY A 100 -0.18 7.92 -16.30
C GLY A 100 -0.62 8.79 -15.14
N ILE A 101 -0.19 8.47 -13.93
CA ILE A 101 -0.21 9.37 -12.78
C ILE A 101 0.87 10.41 -13.06
N ASN A 102 0.46 11.49 -13.70
CA ASN A 102 1.20 12.74 -13.66
C ASN A 102 1.27 13.15 -12.19
N LYS A 103 2.48 13.34 -11.65
CA LYS A 103 2.66 14.06 -10.38
C LYS A 103 2.21 15.50 -10.60
N GLN A 104 0.91 15.78 -10.56
CA GLN A 104 0.41 17.13 -10.45
C GLN A 104 0.57 17.55 -8.99
N SER A 105 1.57 18.40 -8.74
CA SER A 105 1.63 19.20 -7.53
C SER A 105 0.42 20.13 -7.54
N GLY A 106 -0.58 19.86 -6.71
CA GLY A 106 -1.78 20.69 -6.62
C GLY A 106 -2.33 20.69 -5.20
N SER A 107 -2.06 21.78 -4.48
CA SER A 107 -2.84 22.16 -3.31
C SER A 107 -4.26 22.49 -3.74
N GLU A 108 -5.22 21.61 -3.47
CA GLU A 108 -6.64 21.91 -3.73
C GLU A 108 -7.36 22.19 -2.40
N THR A 109 -7.45 23.48 -2.09
CA THR A 109 -8.56 24.04 -1.34
C THR A 109 -9.74 24.18 -2.31
N GLY A 110 -10.85 23.47 -2.10
CA GLY A 110 -12.06 23.71 -2.91
C GLY A 110 -13.16 22.68 -2.72
N SER A 111 -14.28 23.14 -2.23
CA SER A 111 -15.61 22.49 -2.19
C SER A 111 -16.09 22.04 -3.57
N GLU A 112 -16.69 20.85 -3.69
CA GLU A 112 -18.04 20.67 -4.26
C GLU A 112 -18.55 19.22 -4.16
N GLN A 113 -19.86 19.14 -3.97
CA GLN A 113 -20.72 17.95 -4.03
C GLN A 113 -20.97 17.54 -5.48
N ASP A 114 -20.95 16.23 -5.76
CA ASP A 114 -21.69 15.60 -6.87
C ASP A 114 -22.02 14.16 -6.42
N GLN A 115 -23.24 13.87 -5.97
CA GLN A 115 -24.41 13.45 -6.77
C GLN A 115 -24.12 12.19 -7.60
N ILE A 116 -24.52 11.06 -7.01
CA ILE A 116 -24.53 9.71 -7.58
C ILE A 116 -25.84 9.50 -8.34
N ASN A 117 -25.74 9.15 -9.62
CA ASN A 117 -26.74 8.37 -10.35
C ASN A 117 -26.25 6.93 -10.46
#